data_AF-A0AAN7EKE6-F1
#
_entry.id   AF-A0AAN7EKE6-F1
#
_cell.length_a   1.000
_cell.length_b   1.000
_cell.length_c   1.000
_cell.angle_alpha   90.00
_cell.angle_beta   90.00
_cell.angle_gamma   90.00
#
_symmetry.space_group_name_H-M   'P 1'
#
loop_
_entity.id
_entity.type
_entity.pdbx_description
1 polymer ?
#
loop_
_entity_poly.entity_id
_entity_poly.type
_entity_poly.pdbx_seq_one_letter_code
_entity_poly.pdbx_strand_id
1 'polypeptide(L)'
;MSEDASSYPPIEPTKFDLIVVGTGLPESVIAAAASANGKTVLHLDPNSSYGSHYASLSLRDLSNFLNSHPAPPPSTSSNGHDFTPVPLAPRPLYSHVEISSFVPEILDDEHSRKFNIDLCGPRVLFCADKSIDLILKSGANQYIDFKSIDSSFVCDASGRLTNVPDSRAAIFKDKSLGLTEKNQLMRFFKLVQQHLGGGENENERISEQDLESPFVEFLKKMRLPPKIKSIILYAIAMADYDQDNVELCEDVLKTKDGIDRLALYNSSVGRFPNALGAFLYPIYGHGELPQAFCRRAAVKGCIHVLRMPMIALLMDKCTGHYKGVRLSSGQDLFSHQLILDPSSVVPLPVISSPTDSSRENRQILGLGDEKRKVARGICITRSSLRPDTSNFLVVYPPRSLYPEQVTSIRALQISSDLAVCPSGLYYTFVLCVMMPTKG
;
A
#
# COMPACT_ATOMS: atom_id res chain seq x y z
N MET A 1 -28.34 -4.62 25.69
CA MET A 1 -29.23 -5.73 25.30
C MET A 1 -28.35 -6.76 24.63
N SER A 2 -28.27 -7.95 25.24
CA SER A 2 -27.46 -9.08 24.80
C SER A 2 -28.00 -9.63 23.48
N GLU A 3 -27.28 -9.41 22.37
CA GLU A 3 -27.49 -10.23 21.17
C GLU A 3 -26.90 -11.62 21.44
N ASP A 4 -27.78 -12.63 21.38
CA ASP A 4 -27.45 -14.02 21.61
C ASP A 4 -26.26 -14.49 20.75
N ALA A 5 -25.38 -15.29 21.36
CA ALA A 5 -24.31 -16.02 20.67
C ALA A 5 -24.81 -17.12 19.70
N SER A 6 -26.06 -17.04 19.23
CA SER A 6 -26.78 -18.11 18.51
C SER A 6 -27.06 -17.86 17.02
N SER A 7 -26.58 -16.77 16.40
CA SER A 7 -27.01 -16.41 15.03
C SER A 7 -26.05 -16.80 13.89
N TYR A 8 -24.86 -17.34 14.16
CA TYR A 8 -23.93 -17.73 13.09
C TYR A 8 -24.22 -19.15 12.59
N PRO A 9 -24.43 -19.35 11.27
CA PRO A 9 -24.49 -20.71 10.72
C PRO A 9 -23.13 -21.40 10.90
N PRO A 10 -23.10 -22.70 11.22
CA PRO A 10 -21.84 -23.43 11.37
C PRO A 10 -21.09 -23.45 10.04
N ILE A 11 -19.78 -23.24 10.11
CA ILE A 11 -18.90 -23.31 8.94
C ILE A 11 -18.50 -24.77 8.73
N GLU A 12 -18.80 -25.31 7.55
CA GLU A 12 -18.38 -26.65 7.13
C GLU A 12 -17.59 -26.58 5.82
N PRO A 13 -16.50 -27.35 5.66
CA PRO A 13 -15.93 -28.31 6.62
C PRO A 13 -15.23 -27.62 7.82
N THR A 14 -14.89 -28.38 8.86
CA THR A 14 -14.11 -27.88 10.01
C THR A 14 -12.59 -27.89 9.81
N LYS A 15 -12.10 -28.44 8.68
CA LYS A 15 -10.68 -28.57 8.35
C LYS A 15 -10.39 -27.93 7.01
N PHE A 16 -9.34 -27.12 6.96
CA PHE A 16 -8.87 -26.43 5.77
C PHE A 16 -7.35 -26.58 5.62
N ASP A 17 -6.86 -26.61 4.38
CA ASP A 17 -5.44 -26.46 4.07
C ASP A 17 -4.86 -25.11 4.53
N LEU A 18 -5.67 -24.05 4.45
CA LEU A 18 -5.28 -22.68 4.81
C LEU A 18 -6.45 -21.91 5.42
N ILE A 19 -6.20 -21.25 6.55
CA ILE A 19 -7.09 -20.23 7.11
C ILE A 19 -6.41 -18.86 6.94
N VAL A 20 -7.15 -17.89 6.42
CA VAL A 20 -6.72 -16.51 6.23
C VAL A 20 -7.65 -15.60 7.05
N VAL A 21 -7.10 -14.71 7.86
CA VAL A 21 -7.87 -13.76 8.68
C VAL A 21 -7.51 -12.34 8.29
N GLY A 22 -8.52 -11.57 7.93
CA GLY A 22 -8.43 -10.25 7.30
C GLY A 22 -8.47 -10.36 5.79
N THR A 23 -9.30 -9.55 5.14
CA THR A 23 -9.48 -9.48 3.67
C THR A 23 -8.74 -8.29 3.06
N GLY A 24 -7.60 -7.90 3.64
CA GLY A 24 -6.69 -6.94 3.05
C GLY A 24 -6.09 -7.41 1.72
N LEU A 25 -5.36 -6.52 1.04
CA LEU A 25 -4.81 -6.82 -0.27
C LEU A 25 -3.81 -7.99 -0.25
N PRO A 26 -2.80 -8.05 0.65
CA PRO A 26 -1.90 -9.20 0.73
C PRO A 26 -2.65 -10.51 0.99
N GLU A 27 -3.58 -10.49 1.93
CA GLU A 27 -4.34 -11.66 2.38
C GLU A 27 -5.22 -12.22 1.26
N SER A 28 -5.94 -11.35 0.55
CA SER A 28 -6.79 -11.73 -0.59
C SER A 28 -5.98 -12.26 -1.78
N VAL A 29 -4.81 -11.69 -2.09
CA VAL A 29 -3.91 -12.21 -3.13
C VAL A 29 -3.44 -13.63 -2.79
N ILE A 30 -3.06 -13.87 -1.53
CA ILE A 30 -2.60 -15.20 -1.10
C ILE A 30 -3.76 -16.20 -1.09
N ALA A 31 -4.94 -15.81 -0.60
CA ALA A 31 -6.14 -16.66 -0.65
C ALA A 31 -6.51 -17.04 -2.09
N ALA A 32 -6.42 -16.10 -3.03
CA ALA A 32 -6.65 -16.35 -4.46
C ALA A 32 -5.62 -17.30 -5.06
N ALA A 33 -4.33 -17.12 -4.73
CA ALA A 33 -3.26 -17.98 -5.20
C ALA A 33 -3.40 -19.41 -4.64
N ALA A 34 -3.66 -19.57 -3.34
CA ALA A 34 -3.84 -20.88 -2.70
C ALA A 34 -5.05 -21.63 -3.28
N SER A 35 -6.20 -20.94 -3.42
CA SER A 35 -7.41 -21.53 -4.00
C SER A 35 -7.21 -21.92 -5.46
N ALA A 36 -6.52 -21.08 -6.25
CA ALA A 36 -6.18 -21.39 -7.64
C ALA A 36 -5.27 -22.63 -7.78
N ASN A 37 -4.49 -22.96 -6.74
CA ASN A 37 -3.69 -24.18 -6.64
C ASN A 37 -4.45 -25.38 -6.02
N GLY A 38 -5.78 -25.29 -5.92
CA GLY A 38 -6.63 -26.39 -5.47
C GLY A 38 -6.64 -26.63 -3.95
N LYS A 39 -6.13 -25.67 -3.16
CA LYS A 39 -6.19 -25.74 -1.69
C LYS A 39 -7.59 -25.38 -1.20
N THR A 40 -8.06 -26.05 -0.14
CA THR A 40 -9.28 -25.62 0.56
C THR A 40 -8.95 -24.41 1.44
N VAL A 41 -9.50 -23.25 1.13
CA VAL A 41 -9.21 -21.99 1.84
C VAL A 41 -10.45 -21.49 2.56
N LEU A 42 -10.29 -21.12 3.83
CA LEU A 42 -11.25 -20.33 4.58
C LEU A 42 -10.70 -18.92 4.78
N HIS A 43 -11.46 -17.92 4.35
CA HIS A 43 -11.08 -16.51 4.45
C HIS A 43 -12.07 -15.76 5.32
N LEU A 44 -11.62 -15.36 6.50
CA LEU A 44 -12.41 -14.71 7.54
C LEU A 44 -12.11 -13.22 7.60
N ASP A 45 -13.10 -12.41 7.93
CA ASP A 45 -12.90 -11.01 8.31
C ASP A 45 -13.80 -10.65 9.50
N PRO A 46 -13.29 -9.97 10.55
CA PRO A 46 -14.15 -9.45 11.61
C PRO A 46 -15.09 -8.32 11.14
N ASN A 47 -14.75 -7.61 10.05
CA ASN A 47 -15.52 -6.47 9.55
C ASN A 47 -16.74 -6.93 8.73
N SER A 48 -17.69 -6.01 8.55
CA SER A 48 -18.89 -6.21 7.73
C SER A 48 -18.65 -6.07 6.23
N SER A 49 -17.49 -5.55 5.82
CA SER A 49 -17.06 -5.31 4.45
C SER A 49 -15.68 -5.89 4.19
N TYR A 50 -15.33 -6.03 2.90
CA TYR A 50 -14.01 -6.49 2.48
C TYR A 50 -12.96 -5.39 2.58
N GLY A 51 -11.70 -5.80 2.57
CA GLY A 51 -10.53 -4.92 2.43
C GLY A 51 -9.79 -4.66 3.72
N SER A 52 -10.40 -4.87 4.89
CA SER A 52 -9.80 -4.56 6.20
C SER A 52 -9.15 -3.15 6.17
N HIS A 53 -7.85 -3.02 6.46
CA HIS A 53 -7.14 -1.73 6.40
C HIS A 53 -6.88 -1.18 4.98
N TYR A 54 -7.21 -1.93 3.93
CA TYR A 54 -7.22 -1.53 2.51
C TYR A 54 -8.63 -1.16 1.99
N ALA A 55 -9.66 -1.18 2.84
CA ALA A 55 -11.02 -0.87 2.41
C ALA A 55 -11.17 0.58 1.89
N SER A 56 -12.04 0.76 0.90
CA SER A 56 -12.61 2.05 0.55
C SER A 56 -13.97 2.17 1.23
N LEU A 57 -14.16 3.19 2.05
CA LEU A 57 -15.31 3.32 2.93
C LEU A 57 -16.12 4.57 2.61
N SER A 58 -17.42 4.54 2.89
CA SER A 58 -18.23 5.76 2.93
C SER A 58 -17.73 6.71 4.03
N LEU A 59 -18.08 7.99 3.98
CA LEU A 59 -17.66 8.96 5.02
C LEU A 59 -18.06 8.53 6.44
N ARG A 60 -19.30 8.03 6.58
CA ARG A 60 -19.84 7.51 7.83
C ARG A 60 -19.11 6.26 8.28
N ASP A 61 -18.88 5.30 7.38
CA ASP A 61 -18.20 4.04 7.73
C ASP A 61 -16.74 4.28 8.09
N LEU A 62 -16.07 5.23 7.43
CA LEU A 62 -14.72 5.65 7.77
C LEU A 62 -14.66 6.18 9.21
N SER A 63 -15.58 7.09 9.57
CA SER A 63 -15.66 7.65 10.92
C SER A 63 -15.94 6.55 11.96
N ASN A 64 -16.87 5.65 11.68
CA ASN A 64 -17.17 4.51 12.56
C ASN A 64 -15.96 3.58 12.70
N PHE A 65 -15.29 3.25 11.61
CA PHE A 65 -14.13 2.36 11.60
C PHE A 65 -12.99 2.92 12.44
N LEU A 66 -12.64 4.20 12.23
CA LEU A 66 -11.53 4.85 12.94
C LEU A 66 -11.81 5.07 14.45
N ASN A 67 -13.07 5.23 14.83
CA ASN A 67 -13.48 5.40 16.23
C ASN A 67 -13.83 4.07 16.93
N SER A 68 -13.95 2.97 16.17
CA SER A 68 -14.27 1.67 16.74
C SER A 68 -13.11 1.16 17.59
N HIS A 69 -13.42 0.74 18.82
CA HIS A 69 -12.47 0.09 19.69
C HIS A 69 -12.73 -1.42 19.64
N PRO A 70 -11.70 -2.25 19.43
CA PRO A 70 -11.89 -3.69 19.42
C PRO A 70 -12.36 -4.15 20.80
N ALA A 71 -13.54 -4.79 20.84
CA ALA A 71 -14.11 -5.31 22.07
C ALA A 71 -13.19 -6.42 22.64
N PRO A 72 -13.04 -6.51 23.98
CA PRO A 72 -12.28 -7.59 24.58
C PRO A 72 -12.91 -8.94 24.21
N PRO A 73 -12.10 -9.97 23.91
CA PRO A 73 -12.63 -11.28 23.57
C PRO A 73 -13.46 -11.81 24.76
N PRO A 74 -14.63 -12.42 24.51
CA PRO A 74 -15.41 -13.05 25.56
C PRO A 74 -14.56 -14.15 26.25
N SER A 75 -14.74 -14.32 27.56
CA SER A 75 -14.02 -15.34 28.33
C SER A 75 -14.40 -16.74 27.85
N THR A 76 -13.50 -17.40 27.11
CA THR A 76 -13.70 -18.77 26.65
C THR A 76 -13.19 -19.77 27.70
N SER A 77 -14.09 -20.52 28.33
CA SER A 77 -13.77 -21.56 29.32
C SER A 77 -13.73 -22.99 28.77
N SER A 78 -13.90 -23.21 27.45
CA SER A 78 -13.86 -24.55 26.86
C SER A 78 -12.45 -24.99 26.48
N ASN A 79 -11.83 -25.80 27.34
CA ASN A 79 -10.59 -26.50 27.01
C ASN A 79 -10.90 -27.75 26.18
N GLY A 80 -10.33 -27.85 24.97
CA GLY A 80 -10.32 -29.10 24.23
C GLY A 80 -9.43 -30.14 24.93
N HIS A 81 -9.67 -31.43 24.71
CA HIS A 81 -8.83 -32.49 25.31
C HIS A 81 -7.35 -32.35 24.88
N ASP A 82 -7.10 -32.00 23.61
CA ASP A 82 -5.75 -32.02 23.01
C ASP A 82 -5.12 -30.63 22.79
N PHE A 83 -5.88 -29.55 22.96
CA PHE A 83 -5.41 -28.20 22.65
C PHE A 83 -5.87 -27.19 23.70
N THR A 84 -5.12 -26.10 23.79
CA THR A 84 -5.39 -24.97 24.67
C THR A 84 -5.65 -23.73 23.82
N PRO A 85 -6.80 -23.03 24.02
CA PRO A 85 -7.05 -21.76 23.36
C PRO A 85 -6.16 -20.67 23.94
N VAL A 86 -5.45 -19.95 23.09
CA VAL A 86 -4.64 -18.76 23.43
C VAL A 86 -5.35 -17.52 22.89
N PRO A 87 -5.94 -16.68 23.76
CA PRO A 87 -6.67 -15.49 23.33
C PRO A 87 -5.78 -14.53 22.53
N LEU A 88 -6.36 -13.88 21.53
CA LEU A 88 -5.68 -12.85 20.77
C LEU A 88 -5.97 -11.47 21.38
N ALA A 89 -4.96 -10.62 21.40
CA ALA A 89 -5.12 -9.23 21.77
C ALA A 89 -5.21 -8.38 20.49
N PRO A 90 -6.14 -7.43 20.40
CA PRO A 90 -6.20 -6.53 19.25
C PRO A 90 -4.99 -5.58 19.23
N ARG A 91 -4.50 -5.26 18.03
CA ARG A 91 -3.44 -4.27 17.79
C ARG A 91 -4.05 -3.02 17.15
N PRO A 92 -3.98 -1.84 17.79
CA PRO A 92 -4.39 -0.60 17.14
C PRO A 92 -3.43 -0.27 15.99
N LEU A 93 -3.98 -0.05 14.79
CA LEU A 93 -3.20 0.34 13.60
C LEU A 93 -3.01 1.87 13.49
N TYR A 94 -3.83 2.65 14.20
CA TYR A 94 -3.82 4.11 14.16
C TYR A 94 -3.46 4.65 15.54
N SER A 95 -2.36 5.41 15.62
CA SER A 95 -1.93 6.02 16.88
C SER A 95 -2.59 7.38 17.16
N HIS A 96 -3.12 8.04 16.12
CA HIS A 96 -3.78 9.32 16.23
C HIS A 96 -4.77 9.48 15.08
N VAL A 97 -5.99 9.93 15.38
CA VAL A 97 -7.05 10.20 14.42
C VAL A 97 -7.69 11.53 14.79
N GLU A 98 -7.84 12.41 13.79
CA GLU A 98 -8.60 13.65 13.91
C GLU A 98 -9.55 13.75 12.71
N ILE A 99 -10.82 14.05 12.97
CA ILE A 99 -11.83 14.25 11.92
C ILE A 99 -12.50 15.59 12.20
N SER A 100 -12.39 16.49 11.24
CA SER A 100 -12.97 17.83 11.28
C SER A 100 -13.90 18.01 10.07
N SER A 101 -15.12 18.48 10.32
CA SER A 101 -16.10 18.78 9.26
C SER A 101 -16.59 20.21 9.37
N PHE A 102 -16.53 20.93 8.24
CA PHE A 102 -17.00 22.30 8.10
C PHE A 102 -18.30 22.40 7.29
N VAL A 103 -18.80 21.26 6.79
CA VAL A 103 -20.03 21.18 5.98
C VAL A 103 -20.81 19.92 6.43
N PRO A 104 -21.68 20.03 7.46
CA PRO A 104 -22.39 18.89 8.03
C PRO A 104 -23.32 18.18 7.03
N GLU A 105 -23.83 18.91 6.03
CA GLU A 105 -24.73 18.38 5.00
C GLU A 105 -24.12 17.22 4.20
N ILE A 106 -22.80 17.23 3.97
CA ILE A 106 -22.11 16.16 3.22
C ILE A 106 -22.04 14.86 4.04
N LEU A 107 -22.20 14.93 5.36
CA LEU A 107 -22.21 13.79 6.27
C LEU A 107 -23.59 13.14 6.42
N ASP A 108 -24.62 13.65 5.75
CA ASP A 108 -25.91 12.96 5.72
C ASP A 108 -25.78 11.57 5.04
N ASP A 109 -26.71 10.67 5.36
CA ASP A 109 -26.62 9.27 4.90
C ASP A 109 -26.67 9.12 3.37
N GLU A 110 -27.33 10.04 2.67
CA GLU A 110 -27.45 9.97 1.22
C GLU A 110 -26.15 10.38 0.52
N HIS A 111 -25.53 11.46 0.98
CA HIS A 111 -24.29 11.98 0.42
C HIS A 111 -23.10 11.12 0.85
N SER A 112 -23.07 10.63 2.09
CA SER A 112 -21.99 9.78 2.59
C SER A 112 -21.77 8.53 1.73
N ARG A 113 -22.84 7.87 1.28
CA ARG A 113 -22.78 6.65 0.45
C ARG A 113 -22.20 6.86 -0.95
N LYS A 114 -22.09 8.12 -1.40
CA LYS A 114 -21.52 8.47 -2.71
C LYS A 114 -19.99 8.62 -2.65
N PHE A 115 -19.38 8.43 -1.48
CA PHE A 115 -17.93 8.45 -1.27
C PHE A 115 -17.36 7.04 -1.15
N ASN A 116 -16.17 6.85 -1.70
CA ASN A 116 -15.32 5.67 -1.50
C ASN A 116 -13.92 6.17 -1.10
N ILE A 117 -13.68 6.23 0.21
CA ILE A 117 -12.48 6.79 0.82
C ILE A 117 -11.51 5.68 1.20
N ASP A 118 -10.32 5.67 0.59
CA ASP A 118 -9.28 4.68 0.87
C ASP A 118 -8.68 4.87 2.25
N LEU A 119 -8.93 3.90 3.14
CA LEU A 119 -8.41 3.90 4.50
C LEU A 119 -6.87 3.80 4.55
N CYS A 120 -6.26 3.04 3.64
CA CYS A 120 -4.81 2.93 3.54
C CYS A 120 -4.12 4.20 2.99
N GLY A 121 -4.89 5.24 2.67
CA GLY A 121 -4.48 6.32 1.77
C GLY A 121 -4.43 5.83 0.32
N PRO A 122 -4.50 6.72 -0.67
CA PRO A 122 -4.51 6.29 -2.04
C PRO A 122 -3.08 5.91 -2.39
N ARG A 123 -2.97 4.81 -3.10
CA ARG A 123 -1.73 4.49 -3.79
C ARG A 123 -1.97 4.72 -5.27
N VAL A 124 -0.91 4.79 -6.02
CA VAL A 124 -1.01 4.77 -7.47
C VAL A 124 -0.14 3.64 -7.96
N LEU A 125 -0.59 2.95 -8.99
CA LEU A 125 0.12 1.82 -9.55
C LEU A 125 0.85 2.30 -10.80
N PHE A 126 2.15 2.02 -10.91
CA PHE A 126 2.83 2.20 -12.18
C PHE A 126 2.15 1.34 -13.25
N CYS A 127 1.89 1.88 -14.43
CA CYS A 127 1.26 1.12 -15.51
C CYS A 127 2.03 -0.17 -15.82
N ALA A 128 3.36 -0.13 -15.70
CA ALA A 128 4.23 -1.27 -15.94
C ALA A 128 4.63 -2.08 -14.70
N ASP A 129 3.94 -1.87 -13.56
CA ASP A 129 4.26 -2.57 -12.32
C ASP A 129 3.94 -4.07 -12.38
N LYS A 130 4.70 -4.86 -11.62
CA LYS A 130 4.46 -6.30 -11.47
C LYS A 130 3.08 -6.60 -10.87
N SER A 131 2.52 -5.70 -10.07
CA SER A 131 1.15 -5.81 -9.54
C SER A 131 0.10 -5.75 -10.66
N ILE A 132 0.27 -4.87 -11.65
CA ILE A 132 -0.60 -4.82 -12.84
C ILE A 132 -0.48 -6.12 -13.64
N ASP A 133 0.73 -6.63 -13.83
CA ASP A 133 0.95 -7.93 -14.49
C ASP A 133 0.28 -9.08 -13.72
N LEU A 134 0.32 -9.04 -12.38
CA LEU A 134 -0.33 -10.04 -11.53
C LEU A 134 -1.87 -9.97 -11.65
N ILE A 135 -2.45 -8.77 -11.68
CA ILE A 135 -3.89 -8.56 -11.86
C ILE A 135 -4.35 -9.15 -13.20
N LEU A 136 -3.59 -8.93 -14.27
CA LEU A 136 -3.85 -9.49 -15.59
C LEU A 136 -3.70 -11.03 -15.61
N LYS A 137 -2.59 -11.56 -15.08
CA LYS A 137 -2.30 -13.01 -15.09
C LYS A 137 -3.24 -13.81 -14.21
N SER A 138 -3.68 -13.25 -13.08
CA SER A 138 -4.58 -13.91 -12.15
C SER A 138 -6.03 -13.96 -12.65
N GLY A 139 -6.41 -13.09 -13.60
CA GLY A 139 -7.79 -12.89 -14.04
C GLY A 139 -8.61 -11.98 -13.12
N ALA A 140 -7.97 -11.33 -12.14
CA ALA A 140 -8.64 -10.35 -11.27
C ALA A 140 -9.08 -9.09 -12.05
N ASN A 141 -8.44 -8.80 -13.17
CA ASN A 141 -8.79 -7.70 -14.08
C ASN A 141 -10.23 -7.77 -14.65
N GLN A 142 -10.93 -8.88 -14.49
CA GLN A 142 -12.34 -9.01 -14.89
C GLN A 142 -13.29 -8.33 -13.90
N TYR A 143 -12.80 -7.93 -12.73
CA TYR A 143 -13.60 -7.43 -11.62
C TYR A 143 -13.19 -6.03 -11.17
N ILE A 144 -12.22 -5.41 -11.84
CA ILE A 144 -11.70 -4.10 -11.47
C ILE A 144 -11.31 -3.32 -12.71
N ASP A 145 -11.76 -2.07 -12.76
CA ASP A 145 -11.41 -1.12 -13.80
C ASP A 145 -10.45 -0.06 -13.27
N PHE A 146 -9.62 0.48 -14.16
CA PHE A 146 -8.62 1.51 -13.82
C PHE A 146 -8.81 2.74 -14.69
N LYS A 147 -8.43 3.89 -14.12
CA LYS A 147 -8.20 5.13 -14.86
C LYS A 147 -6.79 5.63 -14.64
N SER A 148 -6.24 6.37 -15.60
CA SER A 148 -4.93 7.00 -15.40
C SER A 148 -4.99 8.19 -14.48
N ILE A 149 -3.87 8.45 -13.79
CA ILE A 149 -3.57 9.76 -13.24
C ILE A 149 -3.00 10.62 -14.38
N ASP A 150 -3.68 11.72 -14.67
CA ASP A 150 -3.49 12.49 -15.90
C ASP A 150 -2.16 13.25 -15.93
N SER A 151 -1.65 13.64 -14.76
CA SER A 151 -0.44 14.45 -14.66
C SER A 151 0.29 14.23 -13.33
N SER A 152 1.58 14.53 -13.34
CA SER A 152 2.43 14.54 -12.15
C SER A 152 3.21 15.85 -12.09
N PHE A 153 3.31 16.42 -10.89
CA PHE A 153 3.96 17.71 -10.65
C PHE A 153 4.99 17.60 -9.53
N VAL A 154 6.03 18.43 -9.62
CA VAL A 154 6.98 18.67 -8.53
C VAL A 154 6.86 20.12 -8.09
N CYS A 155 6.71 20.34 -6.79
CA CYS A 155 6.74 21.66 -6.17
C CYS A 155 8.17 22.06 -5.85
N ASP A 156 8.60 23.25 -6.27
CA ASP A 156 9.89 23.83 -5.85
C ASP A 156 9.76 24.64 -4.56
N ALA A 157 10.89 25.06 -3.98
CA ALA A 157 10.94 25.87 -2.76
C ALA A 157 10.29 27.26 -2.89
N SER A 158 9.98 27.71 -4.13
CA SER A 158 9.21 28.94 -4.37
C SER A 158 7.70 28.70 -4.42
N GLY A 159 7.25 27.47 -4.21
CA GLY A 159 5.84 27.07 -4.30
C GLY A 159 5.35 26.85 -5.74
N ARG A 160 6.24 26.86 -6.74
CA ARG A 160 5.84 26.72 -8.15
C ARG A 160 5.79 25.25 -8.53
N LEU A 161 4.65 24.84 -9.08
CA LEU A 161 4.43 23.49 -9.61
C LEU A 161 4.99 23.36 -11.03
N THR A 162 5.89 22.40 -11.22
CA THR A 162 6.44 22.05 -12.54
C THR A 162 5.98 20.65 -12.96
N ASN A 163 5.58 20.50 -14.22
CA ASN A 163 5.26 19.19 -14.79
C ASN A 163 6.45 18.25 -14.73
N VAL A 164 6.18 16.99 -14.36
CA VAL A 164 7.09 15.88 -14.58
C VAL A 164 7.02 15.54 -16.08
N PRO A 165 8.15 15.64 -16.82
CA PRO A 165 8.14 15.37 -18.25
C PRO A 165 7.74 13.92 -18.54
N ASP A 166 6.76 13.75 -19.42
CA ASP A 166 6.26 12.45 -19.88
C ASP A 166 7.16 11.83 -20.97
N SER A 167 8.07 12.60 -21.57
CA SER A 167 8.82 12.16 -22.73
C SER A 167 10.12 12.95 -22.89
N ARG A 168 11.07 12.37 -23.63
CA ARG A 168 12.27 13.10 -24.07
C ARG A 168 11.88 14.39 -24.80
N ALA A 169 10.85 14.34 -25.65
CA ALA A 169 10.35 15.50 -26.38
C ALA A 169 9.83 16.61 -25.46
N ALA A 170 9.11 16.27 -24.38
CA ALA A 170 8.65 17.23 -23.39
C ALA A 170 9.82 17.93 -22.68
N ILE A 171 10.88 17.20 -22.32
CA ILE A 171 12.11 17.77 -21.74
C ILE A 171 12.73 18.80 -22.69
N PHE A 172 12.79 18.49 -23.99
CA PHE A 172 13.37 19.41 -24.99
C PHE A 172 12.54 20.66 -25.22
N LYS A 173 11.21 20.57 -25.10
CA LYS A 173 10.31 21.73 -25.21
C LYS A 173 10.37 22.63 -23.98
N ASP A 174 10.94 22.17 -22.86
CA ASP A 174 11.13 22.99 -21.67
C ASP A 174 12.08 24.17 -21.97
N LYS A 175 11.55 25.39 -21.83
CA LYS A 175 12.28 26.65 -22.06
C LYS A 175 13.15 27.06 -20.86
N SER A 176 12.95 26.43 -19.70
CA SER A 176 13.74 26.70 -18.49
C SER A 176 15.10 26.01 -18.50
N LEU A 177 15.36 25.09 -19.44
CA LEU A 177 16.63 24.38 -19.59
C LEU A 177 17.48 24.99 -20.71
N GLY A 178 18.74 25.32 -20.38
CA GLY A 178 19.73 25.78 -21.35
C GLY A 178 20.25 24.65 -22.27
N LEU A 179 20.97 25.00 -23.33
CA LEU A 179 21.53 24.02 -24.28
C LEU A 179 22.49 23.02 -23.62
N THR A 180 23.35 23.51 -22.71
CA THR A 180 24.30 22.66 -21.96
C THR A 180 23.58 21.62 -21.12
N GLU A 181 22.52 22.03 -20.42
CA GLU A 181 21.71 21.17 -19.57
C GLU A 181 20.97 20.11 -20.39
N LYS A 182 20.40 20.50 -21.53
CA LYS A 182 19.78 19.56 -22.48
C LYS A 182 20.78 18.53 -23.01
N ASN A 183 22.01 18.93 -23.30
CA ASN A 183 23.08 18.03 -23.73
C ASN A 183 23.51 17.05 -22.61
N GLN A 184 23.58 17.50 -21.36
CA GLN A 184 23.87 16.64 -20.21
C GLN A 184 22.77 15.59 -20.01
N LEU A 185 21.51 16.00 -20.09
CA LEU A 185 20.36 15.09 -20.00
C LEU A 185 20.37 14.03 -21.08
N MET A 186 20.70 14.41 -22.32
CA MET A 186 20.80 13.45 -23.43
C MET A 186 21.87 12.39 -23.20
N ARG A 187 23.04 12.81 -22.69
CA ARG A 187 24.12 11.87 -22.37
C ARG A 187 23.68 10.91 -21.27
N PHE A 188 23.00 11.41 -20.24
CA PHE A 188 22.44 10.58 -19.19
C PHE A 188 21.42 9.56 -19.72
N PHE A 189 20.38 9.99 -20.45
CA PHE A 189 19.37 9.06 -20.97
C PHE A 189 19.95 8.07 -21.98
N LYS A 190 20.94 8.46 -22.77
CA LYS A 190 21.64 7.54 -23.67
C LYS A 190 22.38 6.46 -22.89
N LEU A 191 23.14 6.85 -21.86
CA LEU A 191 23.86 5.91 -21.00
C LEU A 191 22.91 4.93 -20.30
N VAL A 192 21.80 5.42 -19.74
CA VAL A 192 20.78 4.58 -19.11
C VAL A 192 20.16 3.61 -20.13
N GLN A 193 19.81 4.09 -21.32
CA GLN A 193 19.25 3.23 -22.37
C GLN A 193 20.23 2.15 -22.83
N GLN A 194 21.52 2.49 -22.96
CA GLN A 194 22.57 1.53 -23.33
C GLN A 194 22.78 0.48 -22.23
N HIS A 195 22.74 0.90 -20.96
CA HIS A 195 22.82 -0.01 -19.82
C HIS A 195 21.64 -1.00 -19.77
N LEU A 196 20.41 -0.50 -19.92
CA LEU A 196 19.19 -1.32 -19.89
C LEU A 196 19.04 -2.22 -21.13
N GLY A 197 19.50 -1.76 -22.30
CA GLY A 197 19.44 -2.48 -23.56
C GLY A 197 20.50 -3.56 -23.74
N GLY A 198 21.33 -3.80 -22.72
CA GLY A 198 22.40 -4.81 -22.78
C GLY A 198 23.50 -4.48 -23.78
N GLY A 199 23.86 -3.19 -23.94
CA GLY A 199 24.84 -2.74 -24.94
C GLY A 199 26.13 -3.56 -24.96
N GLU A 200 26.64 -3.89 -26.15
CA GLU A 200 27.74 -4.84 -26.38
C GLU A 200 29.10 -4.36 -25.85
N ASN A 201 29.26 -3.06 -25.59
CA ASN A 201 30.49 -2.44 -25.10
C ASN A 201 30.43 -2.07 -23.61
N GLU A 202 31.42 -2.51 -22.82
CA GLU A 202 31.53 -2.20 -21.38
C GLU A 202 31.65 -0.69 -21.10
N ASN A 203 32.32 0.08 -21.97
CA ASN A 203 32.46 1.54 -21.84
C ASN A 203 31.16 2.32 -22.04
N GLU A 204 30.09 1.66 -22.50
CA GLU A 204 28.76 2.27 -22.70
C GLU A 204 27.78 1.87 -21.60
N ARG A 205 28.24 1.16 -20.56
CA ARG A 205 27.45 0.77 -19.40
C ARG A 205 27.84 1.58 -18.17
N ILE A 206 26.91 1.68 -17.24
CA ILE A 206 27.18 2.20 -15.91
C ILE A 206 28.11 1.22 -15.20
N SER A 207 29.22 1.70 -14.65
CA SER A 207 30.21 0.86 -13.97
C SER A 207 29.62 0.20 -12.72
N GLU A 208 30.11 -0.98 -12.33
CA GLU A 208 29.66 -1.67 -11.11
C GLU A 208 29.85 -0.81 -9.86
N GLN A 209 30.95 -0.06 -9.80
CA GLN A 209 31.22 0.89 -8.73
C GLN A 209 30.13 1.98 -8.67
N ASP A 210 29.73 2.53 -9.82
CA ASP A 210 28.66 3.52 -9.87
C ASP A 210 27.30 2.90 -9.50
N LEU A 211 27.01 1.66 -9.92
CA LEU A 211 25.75 0.97 -9.60
C LEU A 211 25.53 0.77 -8.10
N GLU A 212 26.60 0.47 -7.35
CA GLU A 212 26.54 0.32 -5.89
C GLU A 212 26.64 1.66 -5.14
N SER A 213 27.06 2.74 -5.82
CA SER A 213 27.14 4.07 -5.21
C SER A 213 25.75 4.68 -4.98
N PRO A 214 25.62 5.67 -4.06
CA PRO A 214 24.37 6.40 -3.88
C PRO A 214 23.91 7.07 -5.18
N PHE A 215 22.64 6.90 -5.53
CA PHE A 215 22.09 7.39 -6.80
C PHE A 215 22.24 8.91 -6.95
N VAL A 216 22.06 9.65 -5.86
CA VAL A 216 22.28 11.09 -5.81
C VAL A 216 23.69 11.50 -6.25
N GLU A 217 24.72 10.74 -5.86
CA GLU A 217 26.11 11.00 -6.22
C GLU A 217 26.37 10.67 -7.69
N PHE A 218 25.76 9.59 -8.20
CA PHE A 218 25.78 9.30 -9.63
C PHE A 218 25.11 10.42 -10.45
N LEU A 219 23.95 10.93 -10.03
CA LEU A 219 23.28 12.05 -10.72
C LEU A 219 24.13 13.33 -10.68
N LYS A 220 24.86 13.60 -9.57
CA LYS A 220 25.84 14.70 -9.45
C LYS A 220 27.04 14.49 -10.39
N LYS A 221 27.58 13.27 -10.47
CA LYS A 221 28.66 12.89 -11.40
C LYS A 221 28.27 13.15 -12.86
N MET A 222 27.00 12.87 -13.20
CA MET A 222 26.43 13.15 -14.52
C MET A 222 26.13 14.63 -14.77
N ARG A 223 26.37 15.50 -13.77
CA ARG A 223 26.18 16.96 -13.81
C ARG A 223 24.77 17.36 -14.21
N LEU A 224 23.75 16.62 -13.76
CA LEU A 224 22.37 16.96 -14.06
C LEU A 224 21.94 18.24 -13.33
N PRO A 225 21.09 19.09 -13.96
CA PRO A 225 20.55 20.28 -13.32
C PRO A 225 19.81 19.93 -12.01
N PRO A 226 19.88 20.77 -10.96
CA PRO A 226 19.22 20.51 -9.68
C PRO A 226 17.72 20.20 -9.82
N LYS A 227 17.03 20.94 -10.69
CA LYS A 227 15.61 20.72 -11.02
C LYS A 227 15.34 19.29 -11.52
N ILE A 228 16.16 18.80 -12.45
CA ILE A 228 15.96 17.47 -13.03
C ILE A 228 16.39 16.37 -12.07
N LYS A 229 17.47 16.57 -11.32
CA LYS A 229 17.88 15.67 -10.23
C LYS A 229 16.71 15.46 -9.25
N SER A 230 16.04 16.54 -8.85
CA SER A 230 14.87 16.49 -7.96
C SER A 230 13.70 15.70 -8.59
N ILE A 231 13.37 15.96 -9.87
CA ILE A 231 12.33 15.20 -10.58
C ILE A 231 12.67 13.70 -10.63
N ILE A 232 13.90 13.35 -11.01
CA ILE A 232 14.34 11.96 -11.11
C ILE A 232 14.26 11.27 -9.75
N LEU A 233 14.75 11.90 -8.68
CA LEU A 233 14.76 11.30 -7.35
C LEU A 233 13.34 11.15 -6.77
N TYR A 234 12.55 12.21 -6.82
CA TYR A 234 11.33 12.29 -5.99
C TYR A 234 10.03 12.02 -6.74
N ALA A 235 9.97 12.31 -8.04
CA ALA A 235 8.75 12.10 -8.84
C ALA A 235 8.80 10.89 -9.78
N ILE A 236 10.01 10.45 -10.14
CA ILE A 236 10.21 9.25 -10.97
C ILE A 236 10.61 8.07 -10.08
N ALA A 237 11.72 8.19 -9.36
CA ALA A 237 12.21 7.12 -8.48
C ALA A 237 11.47 7.06 -7.14
N MET A 238 10.60 8.04 -6.85
CA MET A 238 9.73 8.04 -5.66
C MET A 238 10.51 7.82 -4.36
N ALA A 239 11.67 8.46 -4.21
CA ALA A 239 12.44 8.43 -2.97
C ALA A 239 11.66 9.13 -1.84
N ASP A 240 11.67 8.55 -0.63
CA ASP A 240 10.94 9.10 0.52
C ASP A 240 11.75 10.10 1.35
N TYR A 241 13.08 9.95 1.39
CA TYR A 241 13.97 10.71 2.27
C TYR A 241 14.88 11.67 1.48
N ASP A 242 15.38 12.70 2.15
CA ASP A 242 16.40 13.61 1.62
C ASP A 242 17.68 12.84 1.24
N GLN A 243 17.90 12.71 -0.06
CA GLN A 243 19.04 11.98 -0.61
C GLN A 243 20.28 12.87 -0.66
N ASP A 244 20.14 14.20 -0.60
CA ASP A 244 21.28 15.11 -0.66
C ASP A 244 22.10 15.12 0.64
N ASN A 245 21.51 14.67 1.76
CA ASN A 245 22.21 14.48 3.04
C ASN A 245 22.28 12.99 3.42
N VAL A 246 23.22 12.28 2.79
CA VAL A 246 23.41 10.83 2.93
C VAL A 246 23.61 10.38 4.39
N GLU A 247 24.24 11.21 5.24
CA GLU A 247 24.51 10.86 6.65
C GLU A 247 23.23 10.81 7.51
N LEU A 248 22.23 11.63 7.16
CA LEU A 248 20.94 11.69 7.87
C LEU A 248 19.82 10.90 7.17
N CYS A 249 20.12 10.35 5.99
CA CYS A 249 19.14 9.65 5.17
C CYS A 249 18.93 8.22 5.69
N GLU A 250 17.72 7.89 6.12
CA GLU A 250 17.41 6.55 6.62
C GLU A 250 17.43 5.47 5.54
N ASP A 251 17.16 5.84 4.28
CA ASP A 251 17.09 4.93 3.15
C ASP A 251 17.76 5.58 1.93
N VAL A 252 19.06 5.34 1.81
CA VAL A 252 19.89 5.84 0.71
C VAL A 252 19.63 4.98 -0.52
N LEU A 253 19.05 5.59 -1.56
CA LEU A 253 18.75 4.92 -2.82
C LEU A 253 20.05 4.63 -3.58
N LYS A 254 20.34 3.35 -3.83
CA LYS A 254 21.47 2.94 -4.69
C LYS A 254 21.21 3.30 -6.14
N THR A 255 22.29 3.52 -6.90
CA THR A 255 22.18 3.84 -8.34
C THR A 255 21.47 2.76 -9.11
N LYS A 256 21.79 1.48 -8.86
CA LYS A 256 21.09 0.35 -9.50
C LYS A 256 19.57 0.44 -9.33
N ASP A 257 19.11 0.61 -8.09
CA ASP A 257 17.68 0.72 -7.78
C ASP A 257 17.06 1.98 -8.40
N GLY A 258 17.79 3.10 -8.40
CA GLY A 258 17.37 4.33 -9.05
C GLY A 258 17.18 4.18 -10.56
N ILE A 259 18.08 3.46 -11.23
CA ILE A 259 17.99 3.14 -12.66
C ILE A 259 16.83 2.18 -12.94
N ASP A 260 16.63 1.16 -12.11
CA ASP A 260 15.50 0.23 -12.23
C ASP A 260 14.15 0.95 -12.09
N ARG A 261 14.04 1.89 -11.13
CA ARG A 261 12.83 2.71 -10.96
C ARG A 261 12.60 3.68 -12.13
N LEU A 262 13.67 4.27 -12.67
CA LEU A 262 13.59 5.08 -13.89
C LEU A 262 13.13 4.24 -15.10
N ALA A 263 13.63 3.01 -15.23
CA ALA A 263 13.22 2.08 -16.28
C ALA A 263 11.74 1.70 -16.14
N LEU A 264 11.27 1.45 -14.92
CA LEU A 264 9.86 1.17 -14.61
C LEU A 264 8.96 2.35 -15.00
N TYR A 265 9.32 3.58 -14.62
CA TYR A 265 8.57 4.78 -14.99
C TYR A 265 8.49 4.92 -16.51
N ASN A 266 9.62 4.83 -17.20
CA ASN A 266 9.68 4.97 -18.66
C ASN A 266 8.88 3.87 -19.38
N SER A 267 8.89 2.65 -18.84
CA SER A 267 8.08 1.54 -19.37
C SER A 267 6.59 1.71 -19.07
N SER A 268 6.23 2.52 -18.08
CA SER A 268 4.84 2.80 -17.69
C SER A 268 4.20 3.87 -18.56
N VAL A 269 4.96 4.92 -18.91
CA VAL A 269 4.49 5.95 -19.85
C VAL A 269 4.13 5.30 -21.18
N GLY A 270 2.89 5.51 -21.63
CA GLY A 270 2.42 5.02 -22.93
C GLY A 270 2.20 3.51 -23.01
N ARG A 271 2.30 2.76 -21.89
CA ARG A 271 2.00 1.32 -21.86
C ARG A 271 0.55 1.02 -22.24
N PHE A 272 -0.39 1.87 -21.81
CA PHE A 272 -1.79 1.76 -22.16
C PHE A 272 -2.21 2.96 -23.03
N PRO A 273 -2.86 2.74 -24.20
CA PRO A 273 -3.23 3.84 -25.10
C PRO A 273 -4.11 4.92 -24.46
N ASN A 274 -4.94 4.52 -23.49
CA ASN A 274 -5.88 5.41 -22.80
C ASN A 274 -5.30 6.02 -21.53
N ALA A 275 -4.04 5.72 -21.18
CA ALA A 275 -3.38 6.27 -20.00
C ALA A 275 -2.47 7.44 -20.40
N LEU A 276 -2.80 8.64 -19.93
CA LEU A 276 -2.03 9.85 -20.24
C LEU A 276 -0.70 9.92 -19.48
N GLY A 277 -0.62 9.29 -18.31
CA GLY A 277 0.55 9.29 -17.43
C GLY A 277 1.15 7.89 -17.18
N ALA A 278 2.13 7.84 -16.28
CA ALA A 278 2.79 6.60 -15.85
C ALA A 278 2.00 5.80 -14.79
N PHE A 279 0.87 6.33 -14.33
CA PHE A 279 0.17 5.85 -13.14
C PHE A 279 -1.29 5.52 -13.42
N LEU A 280 -1.78 4.50 -12.73
CA LEU A 280 -3.17 4.06 -12.69
C LEU A 280 -3.72 4.13 -11.28
N TYR A 281 -5.04 4.31 -11.20
CA TYR A 281 -5.82 4.26 -9.99
C TYR A 281 -7.12 3.48 -10.25
N PRO A 282 -7.54 2.58 -9.32
CA PRO A 282 -8.76 1.80 -9.48
C PRO A 282 -10.01 2.66 -9.37
N ILE A 283 -10.95 2.50 -10.30
CA ILE A 283 -12.27 3.14 -10.20
C ILE A 283 -12.97 2.59 -8.95
N TYR A 284 -13.67 3.44 -8.20
CA TYR A 284 -14.24 3.17 -6.88
C TYR A 284 -13.23 3.02 -5.72
N GLY A 285 -11.93 3.18 -5.98
CA GLY A 285 -10.89 3.22 -4.93
C GLY A 285 -10.18 1.89 -4.69
N HIS A 286 -9.22 1.90 -3.77
CA HIS A 286 -8.32 0.77 -3.51
C HIS A 286 -9.00 -0.46 -2.93
N GLY A 287 -10.17 -0.29 -2.31
CA GLY A 287 -11.00 -1.36 -1.78
C GLY A 287 -11.48 -2.35 -2.85
N GLU A 288 -11.46 -1.97 -4.13
CA GLU A 288 -11.80 -2.88 -5.23
C GLU A 288 -10.69 -3.93 -5.47
N LEU A 289 -9.43 -3.60 -5.18
CA LEU A 289 -8.30 -4.53 -5.34
C LEU A 289 -8.48 -5.81 -4.49
N PRO A 290 -8.64 -5.73 -3.15
CA PRO A 290 -8.87 -6.93 -2.35
C PRO A 290 -10.16 -7.65 -2.73
N GLN A 291 -11.24 -6.92 -3.05
CA GLN A 291 -12.50 -7.54 -3.48
C GLN A 291 -12.35 -8.37 -4.76
N ALA A 292 -11.62 -7.86 -5.76
CA ALA A 292 -11.34 -8.58 -7.00
C ALA A 292 -10.60 -9.89 -6.74
N PHE A 293 -9.61 -9.88 -5.84
CA PHE A 293 -8.89 -11.10 -5.45
C PHE A 293 -9.72 -12.05 -4.58
N CYS A 294 -10.50 -11.55 -3.61
CA CYS A 294 -11.46 -12.36 -2.85
C CYS A 294 -12.46 -13.06 -3.78
N ARG A 295 -13.00 -12.34 -4.77
CA ARG A 295 -13.88 -12.93 -5.80
C ARG A 295 -13.15 -13.99 -6.61
N ARG A 296 -11.89 -13.73 -6.99
CA ARG A 296 -11.07 -14.72 -7.71
C ARG A 296 -10.84 -15.99 -6.87
N ALA A 297 -10.60 -15.84 -5.58
CA ALA A 297 -10.46 -16.95 -4.64
C ALA A 297 -11.77 -17.75 -4.52
N ALA A 298 -12.91 -17.06 -4.38
CA ALA A 298 -14.23 -17.69 -4.25
C ALA A 298 -14.61 -18.52 -5.48
N VAL A 299 -14.34 -18.02 -6.69
CA VAL A 299 -14.54 -18.78 -7.95
C VAL A 299 -13.71 -20.08 -7.99
N LYS A 300 -12.63 -20.15 -7.19
CA LYS A 300 -11.77 -21.33 -7.05
C LYS A 300 -12.05 -22.16 -5.79
N GLY A 301 -13.14 -21.88 -5.08
CA GLY A 301 -13.60 -22.69 -3.94
C GLY A 301 -13.23 -22.14 -2.56
N CYS A 302 -12.71 -20.91 -2.46
CA CYS A 302 -12.50 -20.26 -1.16
C CYS A 302 -13.83 -19.93 -0.49
N ILE A 303 -13.99 -20.35 0.78
CA ILE A 303 -15.14 -19.97 1.62
C ILE A 303 -14.83 -18.62 2.28
N HIS A 304 -15.67 -17.62 2.05
CA HIS A 304 -15.55 -16.30 2.68
C HIS A 304 -16.59 -16.10 3.77
N VAL A 305 -16.17 -15.61 4.93
CA VAL A 305 -17.06 -15.31 6.05
C VAL A 305 -16.69 -13.95 6.66
N LEU A 306 -17.54 -12.95 6.41
CA LEU A 306 -17.46 -11.63 7.03
C LEU A 306 -18.17 -11.61 8.39
N ARG A 307 -17.93 -10.58 9.19
CA ARG A 307 -18.45 -10.44 10.56
C ARG A 307 -18.11 -11.64 11.45
N MET A 308 -16.97 -12.26 11.21
CA MET A 308 -16.53 -13.44 11.96
C MET A 308 -15.16 -13.21 12.61
N PRO A 309 -15.13 -12.56 13.79
CA PRO A 309 -13.91 -12.42 14.57
C PRO A 309 -13.33 -13.78 14.97
N MET A 310 -12.03 -13.94 14.76
CA MET A 310 -11.23 -14.98 15.40
C MET A 310 -10.80 -14.47 16.78
N ILE A 311 -11.09 -15.23 17.84
CA ILE A 311 -10.86 -14.81 19.23
C ILE A 311 -9.68 -15.52 19.90
N ALA A 312 -9.27 -16.69 19.41
CA ALA A 312 -8.12 -17.42 19.95
C ALA A 312 -7.43 -18.31 18.91
N LEU A 313 -6.13 -18.56 19.14
CA LEU A 313 -5.38 -19.62 18.48
C LEU A 313 -5.53 -20.92 19.26
N LEU A 314 -5.66 -22.04 18.57
CA LEU A 314 -5.66 -23.36 19.18
C LEU A 314 -4.24 -23.91 19.13
N MET A 315 -3.62 -24.06 20.31
CA MET A 315 -2.26 -24.56 20.46
C MET A 315 -2.30 -25.98 20.99
N ASP A 316 -1.60 -26.89 20.32
CA ASP A 316 -1.48 -28.29 20.74
C ASP A 316 -0.78 -28.40 22.10
N LYS A 317 -1.36 -29.14 23.05
CA LYS A 317 -0.86 -29.21 24.44
C LYS A 317 0.50 -29.92 24.55
N CYS A 318 0.79 -30.87 23.66
CA CYS A 318 2.00 -31.67 23.72
C CYS A 318 3.18 -30.99 23.02
N THR A 319 2.92 -30.43 21.83
CA THR A 319 3.96 -29.85 20.97
C THR A 319 4.10 -28.34 21.13
N GLY A 320 3.06 -27.66 21.64
CA GLY A 320 2.99 -26.20 21.66
C GLY A 320 2.87 -25.59 20.25
N HIS A 321 2.53 -26.38 19.24
CA HIS A 321 2.38 -25.92 17.86
C HIS A 321 0.96 -25.47 17.55
N TYR A 322 0.82 -24.55 16.59
CA TYR A 322 -0.46 -24.11 16.06
C TYR A 322 -1.23 -25.28 15.42
N LYS A 323 -2.53 -25.37 15.69
CA LYS A 323 -3.43 -26.42 15.17
C LYS A 323 -4.69 -25.88 14.49
N GLY A 324 -5.08 -24.64 14.81
CA GLY A 324 -6.36 -24.09 14.37
C GLY A 324 -6.73 -22.80 15.07
N VAL A 325 -7.96 -22.35 14.85
CA VAL A 325 -8.48 -21.09 15.37
C VAL A 325 -9.83 -21.32 16.05
N ARG A 326 -10.15 -20.47 17.03
CA ARG A 326 -11.49 -20.37 17.62
C ARG A 326 -12.16 -19.08 17.20
N LEU A 327 -13.39 -19.21 16.74
CA LEU A 327 -14.22 -18.09 16.30
C LEU A 327 -15.07 -17.52 17.44
N SER A 328 -15.56 -16.29 17.27
CA SER A 328 -16.51 -15.67 18.19
C SER A 328 -17.83 -16.44 18.31
N SER A 329 -18.20 -17.23 17.29
CA SER A 329 -19.31 -18.19 17.34
C SER A 329 -19.08 -19.36 18.32
N GLY A 330 -17.87 -19.51 18.85
CA GLY A 330 -17.45 -20.64 19.66
C GLY A 330 -16.99 -21.86 18.86
N GLN A 331 -17.08 -21.82 17.53
CA GLN A 331 -16.65 -22.90 16.66
C GLN A 331 -15.11 -22.97 16.57
N ASP A 332 -14.58 -24.19 16.66
CA ASP A 332 -13.17 -24.51 16.44
C ASP A 332 -12.96 -25.00 15.00
N LEU A 333 -11.99 -24.40 14.31
CA LEU A 333 -11.63 -24.73 12.92
C LEU A 333 -10.13 -25.02 12.83
N PHE A 334 -9.74 -25.98 12.00
CA PHE A 334 -8.38 -26.53 12.00
C PHE A 334 -7.68 -26.31 10.66
N SER A 335 -6.40 -25.98 10.73
CA SER A 335 -5.51 -25.82 9.58
C SER A 335 -4.06 -25.96 10.03
N HIS A 336 -3.19 -26.42 9.13
CA HIS A 336 -1.74 -26.42 9.37
C HIS A 336 -1.09 -25.05 9.12
N GLN A 337 -1.78 -24.16 8.40
CA GLN A 337 -1.28 -22.84 8.03
C GLN A 337 -2.31 -21.76 8.35
N LEU A 338 -1.80 -20.63 8.83
CA LEU A 338 -2.57 -19.45 9.19
C LEU A 338 -1.90 -18.21 8.64
N ILE A 339 -2.68 -17.35 8.00
CA ILE A 339 -2.28 -16.00 7.64
C ILE A 339 -3.13 -15.04 8.45
N LEU A 340 -2.47 -14.12 9.14
CA LEU A 340 -3.10 -13.08 9.95
C LEU A 340 -2.72 -11.71 9.42
N ASP A 341 -3.72 -10.85 9.32
CA ASP A 341 -3.52 -9.43 9.10
C ASP A 341 -2.81 -8.77 10.32
N PRO A 342 -2.32 -7.53 10.20
CA PRO A 342 -1.57 -6.89 11.27
C PRO A 342 -2.46 -6.39 12.43
N SER A 343 -3.78 -6.64 12.41
CA SER A 343 -4.70 -6.10 13.43
C SER A 343 -4.71 -6.89 14.74
N SER A 344 -3.99 -8.01 14.81
CA SER A 344 -3.93 -8.89 15.98
C SER A 344 -2.51 -9.07 16.49
N VAL A 345 -2.34 -9.00 17.82
CA VAL A 345 -1.12 -9.41 18.51
C VAL A 345 -1.26 -10.89 18.86
N VAL A 346 -0.34 -11.70 18.34
CA VAL A 346 -0.21 -13.10 18.72
C VAL A 346 0.66 -13.17 19.98
N PRO A 347 0.14 -13.64 21.13
CA PRO A 347 0.98 -13.87 22.29
C PRO A 347 1.97 -14.99 21.96
N LEU A 348 3.26 -14.68 21.90
CA LEU A 348 4.29 -15.72 21.81
C LEU A 348 4.21 -16.56 23.10
N PRO A 349 4.15 -17.91 23.00
CA PRO A 349 4.28 -18.73 24.18
C PRO A 349 5.68 -18.51 24.76
N VAL A 350 5.74 -18.11 26.03
CA VAL A 350 6.98 -18.07 26.82
C VAL A 350 7.43 -19.53 27.01
N ILE A 351 8.15 -20.09 26.04
CA ILE A 351 8.83 -21.38 26.21
C ILE A 351 10.26 -21.06 26.61
N SER A 352 10.50 -21.08 27.92
CA SER A 352 11.82 -21.11 28.52
C SER A 352 12.47 -22.48 28.29
N SER A 353 13.21 -22.64 27.19
CA SER A 353 14.32 -23.59 27.09
C SER A 353 15.23 -23.26 25.88
N PRO A 354 16.55 -23.04 26.08
CA PRO A 354 17.49 -22.83 25.00
C PRO A 354 18.03 -24.18 24.56
N THR A 355 17.49 -24.77 23.48
CA THR A 355 18.17 -25.78 22.67
C THR A 355 17.36 -26.01 21.40
N ASP A 356 18.10 -26.24 20.31
CA ASP A 356 17.68 -26.59 18.96
C ASP A 356 17.38 -25.50 17.91
N SER A 357 18.13 -25.68 16.82
CA SER A 357 18.44 -24.87 15.64
C SER A 357 17.27 -24.58 14.69
N SER A 358 16.07 -24.35 15.19
CA SER A 358 14.89 -23.97 14.38
C SER A 358 14.57 -22.46 14.43
N ARG A 359 15.61 -21.61 14.43
CA ARG A 359 15.47 -20.15 14.54
C ARG A 359 14.83 -19.48 13.31
N GLU A 360 14.85 -20.10 12.13
CA GLU A 360 14.41 -19.43 10.89
C GLU A 360 12.87 -19.35 10.73
N ASN A 361 12.10 -20.31 11.25
CA ASN A 361 10.62 -20.28 11.13
C ASN A 361 9.90 -19.65 12.34
N ARG A 362 10.63 -19.32 13.41
CA ARG A 362 10.04 -18.79 14.66
C ARG A 362 10.11 -17.26 14.77
N GLN A 363 10.70 -16.57 13.79
CA GLN A 363 10.98 -15.13 13.84
C GLN A 363 9.90 -14.19 13.27
N ILE A 364 8.78 -14.68 12.72
CA ILE A 364 7.80 -13.80 12.05
C ILE A 364 6.77 -13.16 13.01
N LEU A 365 6.60 -13.71 14.22
CA LEU A 365 5.54 -13.28 15.16
C LEU A 365 6.04 -12.39 16.31
N GLY A 366 7.30 -11.95 16.26
CA GLY A 366 7.91 -11.08 17.27
C GLY A 366 7.92 -9.61 16.84
N LEU A 367 7.37 -8.76 17.71
CA LEU A 367 7.46 -7.30 17.73
C LEU A 367 8.81 -6.78 17.20
N GLY A 368 8.85 -6.42 15.92
CA GLY A 368 9.76 -5.38 15.46
C GLY A 368 9.22 -4.07 16.00
N ASP A 369 9.94 -3.46 16.94
CA ASP A 369 9.72 -2.10 17.43
C ASP A 369 9.30 -1.20 16.25
N GLU A 370 8.09 -0.65 16.27
CA GLU A 370 7.56 0.09 15.11
C GLU A 370 8.34 1.40 14.93
N LYS A 371 9.43 1.33 14.17
CA LYS A 371 10.30 2.48 13.96
C LYS A 371 9.70 3.53 13.05
N ARG A 372 8.66 3.21 12.26
CA ARG A 372 8.17 4.10 11.20
C ARG A 372 6.67 4.29 11.27
N LYS A 373 6.26 5.55 11.39
CA LYS A 373 4.87 5.98 11.29
C LYS A 373 4.64 6.69 9.97
N VAL A 374 3.40 6.69 9.50
CA VAL A 374 3.01 7.39 8.27
C VAL A 374 1.86 8.34 8.60
N ALA A 375 2.05 9.61 8.31
CA ALA A 375 0.98 10.61 8.40
C ALA A 375 0.15 10.57 7.11
N ARG A 376 -1.18 10.53 7.28
CA ARG A 376 -2.16 10.55 6.21
C ARG A 376 -3.14 11.70 6.46
N GLY A 377 -3.28 12.58 5.49
CA GLY A 377 -4.27 13.65 5.47
C GLY A 377 -5.29 13.37 4.37
N ILE A 378 -6.57 13.55 4.69
CA ILE A 378 -7.66 13.40 3.74
C ILE A 378 -8.43 14.72 3.71
N CYS A 379 -8.48 15.36 2.55
CA CYS A 379 -9.16 16.64 2.36
C CYS A 379 -10.19 16.54 1.23
N ILE A 380 -11.42 16.98 1.50
CA ILE A 380 -12.49 17.06 0.51
C ILE A 380 -12.72 18.54 0.19
N THR A 381 -12.65 18.89 -1.10
CA THR A 381 -12.77 20.27 -1.57
C THR A 381 -13.84 20.40 -2.65
N ARG A 382 -14.40 21.61 -2.82
CA ARG A 382 -15.35 21.94 -3.90
C ARG A 382 -14.66 22.43 -5.18
N SER A 383 -13.36 22.66 -5.11
CA SER A 383 -12.55 23.13 -6.22
C SER A 383 -11.26 22.32 -6.32
N SER A 384 -10.84 22.08 -7.56
CA SER A 384 -9.54 21.50 -7.85
C SER A 384 -8.43 22.43 -7.37
N LEU A 385 -7.35 21.87 -6.84
CA LEU A 385 -6.11 22.59 -6.52
C LEU A 385 -5.42 23.13 -7.79
N ARG A 386 -5.77 22.58 -8.97
CA ARG A 386 -5.27 23.07 -10.26
C ARG A 386 -6.41 23.13 -11.28
N PRO A 387 -6.71 24.31 -11.86
CA PRO A 387 -7.69 24.42 -12.94
C PRO A 387 -7.40 23.42 -14.06
N ASP A 388 -8.46 22.87 -14.65
CA ASP A 388 -8.43 21.99 -15.83
C ASP A 388 -7.71 20.64 -15.67
N THR A 389 -7.29 20.26 -14.46
CA THR A 389 -6.70 18.94 -14.18
C THR A 389 -7.52 18.22 -13.11
N SER A 390 -8.11 17.08 -13.48
CA SER A 390 -9.00 16.31 -12.60
C SER A 390 -8.20 15.43 -11.64
N ASN A 391 -7.31 14.60 -12.19
CA ASN A 391 -6.56 13.59 -11.43
C ASN A 391 -5.05 13.82 -11.59
N PHE A 392 -4.37 14.17 -10.50
CA PHE A 392 -2.93 14.41 -10.56
C PHE A 392 -2.22 14.16 -9.24
N LEU A 393 -0.94 13.84 -9.37
CA LEU A 393 -0.02 13.68 -8.25
C LEU A 393 0.88 14.92 -8.13
N VAL A 394 1.01 15.47 -6.93
CA VAL A 394 2.01 16.48 -6.59
C VAL A 394 3.00 15.87 -5.64
N VAL A 395 4.28 16.04 -5.95
CA VAL A 395 5.39 15.69 -5.07
C VAL A 395 6.00 16.97 -4.54
N TYR A 396 6.14 17.03 -3.22
CA TYR A 396 6.89 18.04 -2.48
C TYR A 396 8.19 17.39 -2.02
N PRO A 397 9.31 17.58 -2.75
CA PRO A 397 10.61 17.07 -2.35
C PRO A 397 10.99 17.54 -0.94
N PRO A 398 11.92 16.85 -0.27
CA PRO A 398 12.53 17.34 0.96
C PRO A 398 12.98 18.80 0.81
N ARG A 399 12.76 19.57 1.87
CA ARG A 399 13.07 21.01 1.99
C ARG A 399 12.31 21.95 1.04
N SER A 400 11.29 21.46 0.31
CA SER A 400 10.50 22.30 -0.61
C SER A 400 9.43 23.12 0.09
N LEU A 401 8.86 22.65 1.20
CA LEU A 401 7.87 23.39 1.97
C LEU A 401 8.50 24.22 3.09
N TYR A 402 9.47 23.62 3.80
CA TYR A 402 10.22 24.26 4.88
C TYR A 402 11.56 23.56 5.08
N PRO A 403 12.60 24.24 5.59
CA PRO A 403 13.98 23.71 5.65
C PRO A 403 14.15 22.38 6.40
N GLU A 404 13.33 22.14 7.42
CA GLU A 404 13.37 20.96 8.30
C GLU A 404 12.65 19.74 7.70
N GLN A 405 11.99 19.89 6.54
CA GLN A 405 11.31 18.81 5.86
C GLN A 405 12.34 17.80 5.29
N VAL A 406 12.60 16.72 6.01
CA VAL A 406 13.56 15.67 5.61
C VAL A 406 12.97 14.53 4.79
N THR A 407 11.64 14.49 4.62
CA THR A 407 10.93 13.50 3.83
C THR A 407 10.11 14.14 2.72
N SER A 408 9.91 13.42 1.62
CA SER A 408 9.01 13.85 0.55
C SER A 408 7.57 13.75 1.01
N ILE A 409 6.76 14.75 0.69
CA ILE A 409 5.30 14.72 0.89
C ILE A 409 4.66 14.53 -0.47
N ARG A 410 3.66 13.64 -0.55
CA ARG A 410 2.93 13.37 -1.79
C ARG A 410 1.47 13.72 -1.60
N ALA A 411 0.93 14.49 -2.53
CA ALA A 411 -0.49 14.83 -2.57
C ALA A 411 -1.13 14.29 -3.84
N LEU A 412 -2.08 13.37 -3.71
CA LEU A 412 -2.86 12.88 -4.83
C LEU A 412 -4.24 13.54 -4.80
N GLN A 413 -4.56 14.30 -5.83
CA GLN A 413 -5.93 14.78 -6.04
C GLN A 413 -6.62 13.88 -7.08
N ILE A 414 -7.83 13.42 -6.74
CA ILE A 414 -8.71 12.69 -7.63
C ILE A 414 -10.13 13.29 -7.61
N SER A 415 -10.85 13.12 -8.71
CA SER A 415 -12.19 13.68 -8.89
C SER A 415 -13.28 12.61 -8.96
N SER A 416 -14.52 13.05 -9.08
CA SER A 416 -15.69 12.16 -9.24
C SER A 416 -15.64 11.25 -10.46
N ASP A 417 -14.77 11.53 -11.43
CA ASP A 417 -14.59 10.71 -12.64
C ASP A 417 -13.94 9.34 -12.38
N LEU A 418 -13.40 9.15 -11.17
CA LEU A 418 -12.95 7.87 -10.61
C LEU A 418 -14.00 7.20 -9.72
N ALA A 419 -15.22 7.76 -9.65
CA ALA A 419 -16.32 7.28 -8.83
C ALA A 419 -16.00 7.15 -7.32
N VAL A 420 -15.05 7.95 -6.84
CA VAL A 420 -14.65 7.99 -5.42
C VAL A 420 -15.40 9.05 -4.61
N CYS A 421 -16.05 10.01 -5.27
CA CYS A 421 -16.80 11.08 -4.64
C CYS A 421 -17.90 11.64 -5.57
N PRO A 422 -18.88 12.39 -5.05
CA PRO A 422 -19.90 13.08 -5.85
C PRO A 422 -19.33 14.09 -6.86
N SER A 423 -20.09 14.30 -7.95
CA SER A 423 -19.76 15.33 -8.96
C SER A 423 -19.59 16.72 -8.35
N GLY A 424 -18.56 17.43 -8.81
CA GLY A 424 -18.22 18.78 -8.31
C GLY A 424 -17.40 18.80 -7.03
N LEU A 425 -17.10 17.63 -6.45
CA LEU A 425 -16.15 17.49 -5.35
C LEU A 425 -14.83 16.89 -5.83
N TYR A 426 -13.78 17.24 -5.11
CA TYR A 426 -12.44 16.74 -5.29
C TYR A 426 -11.94 16.19 -3.98
N TYR A 427 -11.06 15.21 -4.13
CA TYR A 427 -10.57 14.43 -3.04
C TYR A 427 -9.05 14.43 -3.08
N THR A 428 -8.45 15.13 -2.12
CA THR A 428 -7.00 15.27 -2.01
C THR A 428 -6.51 14.51 -0.82
N PHE A 429 -5.62 13.56 -1.09
CA PHE A 429 -4.90 12.86 -0.06
C PHE A 429 -3.49 13.35 0.05
N VAL A 430 -2.99 13.43 1.28
CA VAL A 430 -1.62 13.79 1.59
C VAL A 430 -0.98 12.64 2.35
N LEU A 431 0.19 12.20 1.89
CA LEU A 431 0.96 11.12 2.49
C LEU A 431 2.37 11.60 2.83
N CYS A 432 2.82 11.31 4.05
CA CYS A 432 4.18 11.61 4.50
C CYS A 432 4.71 10.49 5.41
N VAL A 433 5.93 10.03 5.15
CA VAL A 433 6.65 9.16 6.08
C VAL A 433 7.17 10.01 7.23
N MET A 434 6.85 9.61 8.47
CA MET A 434 7.33 10.29 9.67
C MET A 434 8.66 9.70 10.10
N MET A 435 9.62 10.58 10.42
CA MET A 435 10.85 10.15 11.08
C MET A 435 10.51 9.61 12.49
N PRO A 436 11.23 8.59 12.98
CA PRO A 436 11.14 8.19 14.36
C PRO A 436 11.45 9.39 15.25
N THR A 437 10.58 9.68 16.21
CA THR A 437 10.91 10.61 17.29
C THR A 437 12.08 10.03 18.06
N LYS A 438 13.27 10.66 18.00
CA LYS A 438 14.34 10.37 18.96
C LYS A 438 13.79 10.76 20.34
N GLY A 439 13.47 9.74 21.14
CA GLY A 439 12.93 9.90 22.49
C GLY A 439 13.93 10.53 23.46
#